data_AF-A0A2R7M826-F1
#
_entry.id   AF-A0A2R7M826-F1
#
_cell.length_a   1.000
_cell.length_b   1.000
_cell.length_c   1.000
_cell.angle_alpha   90.00
_cell.angle_beta   90.00
_cell.angle_gamma   90.00
#
_symmetry.space_group_name_H-M   'P 1'
#
loop_
_entity.id
_entity.type
_entity.pdbx_description
1 polymer ?
#
loop_
_entity_poly.entity_id
_entity_poly.type
_entity_poly.pdbx_seq_one_letter_code
_entity_poly.pdbx_strand_id
1 'polypeptide(L)' 'MSAADPYAPQSGDTSYDVDSYDLALGYRVRTNRLEGTATIVAVARVDLASFALDLVGLRTTRVRVDGAAARF' A
#
# COMPACT_ATOMS: atom_id res chain seq x y z
N MET A 1 5.66 11.02 17.45
CA MET A 1 4.99 9.73 17.17
C MET A 1 3.50 10.02 17.06
N SER A 2 2.93 9.93 15.86
CA SER A 2 1.47 9.92 15.71
C SER A 2 1.00 8.54 16.20
N ALA A 3 0.12 8.53 17.21
CA ALA A 3 -0.49 7.30 17.71
C ALA A 3 -1.43 6.71 16.64
N ALA A 4 -1.62 5.39 16.66
CA ALA A 4 -2.59 4.71 15.79
C ALA A 4 -3.99 5.33 15.95
N ASP A 5 -4.74 5.38 14.85
CA ASP A 5 -6.10 5.93 14.86
C ASP A 5 -6.98 5.12 15.82
N PRO A 6 -7.63 5.73 16.83
CA PRO A 6 -8.48 5.01 17.78
C PRO A 6 -9.67 4.29 17.13
N TYR A 7 -10.14 4.76 15.98
CA TYR A 7 -11.20 4.16 15.19
C TYR A 7 -10.71 2.95 14.38
N ALA A 8 -9.45 3.00 13.91
CA ALA A 8 -8.85 1.94 13.11
C ALA A 8 -7.47 1.53 13.67
N PRO A 9 -7.41 0.96 14.88
CA PRO A 9 -6.15 0.74 15.61
C PRO A 9 -5.25 -0.31 14.97
N GLN A 10 -5.76 -1.09 14.01
CA GLN A 10 -5.03 -2.12 13.29
C GLN A 10 -4.68 -1.70 11.86
N SER A 11 -4.98 -0.46 11.45
CA SER A 11 -4.82 0.01 10.09
C SER A 11 -3.76 1.09 9.97
N GLY A 12 -3.09 1.08 8.83
CA GLY A 12 -2.10 2.05 8.44
C GLY A 12 -0.71 1.80 9.05
N ASP A 13 0.21 2.62 8.58
CA ASP A 13 1.59 2.65 9.04
C ASP A 13 1.98 4.12 9.18
N THR A 14 2.23 4.55 10.42
CA THR A 14 2.51 5.96 10.74
C THR A 14 3.95 6.36 10.45
N SER A 15 4.76 5.44 9.92
CA SER A 15 6.18 5.66 9.63
C SER A 15 6.44 6.38 8.30
N TYR A 16 5.43 6.52 7.44
CA TYR A 16 5.46 7.28 6.20
C TYR A 16 4.17 8.07 5.96
N ASP A 17 4.22 9.02 5.03
CA ASP A 17 3.07 9.71 4.45
C ASP A 17 2.92 9.36 2.99
N VAL A 18 1.68 9.35 2.48
CA VAL A 18 1.42 9.19 1.05
C VAL A 18 1.00 10.52 0.45
N ASP A 19 1.70 10.93 -0.59
CA ASP A 19 1.39 12.12 -1.37
C ASP A 19 0.35 11.82 -2.45
N SER A 20 0.46 10.65 -3.10
CA SER A 20 -0.45 10.28 -4.18
C SER A 20 -0.53 8.77 -4.42
N TYR A 21 -1.66 8.38 -5.02
CA TYR A 21 -1.91 7.05 -5.55
C TYR A 21 -2.28 7.17 -7.02
N ASP A 22 -1.57 6.43 -7.87
CA ASP A 22 -1.99 6.15 -9.23
C ASP A 22 -2.45 4.70 -9.32
N LEU A 23 -3.73 4.49 -9.65
CA LEU A 23 -4.39 3.20 -9.63
C LEU A 23 -4.84 2.80 -11.04
N ALA A 24 -4.11 1.87 -11.64
CA ALA A 24 -4.50 1.23 -12.88
C ALA A 24 -5.28 -0.05 -12.58
N LEU A 25 -6.61 0.03 -12.59
CA LEU A 25 -7.51 -1.04 -12.16
C LEU A 25 -8.26 -1.69 -13.32
N GLY A 26 -8.32 -3.02 -13.31
CA GLY A 26 -9.21 -3.83 -14.12
C GLY A 26 -10.23 -4.53 -13.24
N TYR A 27 -11.52 -4.38 -13.55
CA TYR A 27 -12.59 -5.01 -12.79
C TYR A 27 -13.48 -5.89 -13.68
N ARG A 28 -13.74 -7.11 -13.23
CA ARG A 28 -14.66 -8.06 -13.85
C ARG A 28 -15.88 -8.25 -12.96
N VAL A 29 -16.97 -7.58 -13.30
CA VAL A 29 -18.23 -7.56 -12.54
C VAL A 29 -18.79 -8.97 -12.30
N ARG A 30 -18.89 -9.79 -13.36
CA ARG A 30 -19.51 -11.12 -13.30
C ARG A 30 -18.88 -12.05 -12.25
N THR A 31 -17.57 -11.95 -12.07
CA THR A 31 -16.82 -12.78 -11.12
C THR A 31 -16.40 -11.99 -9.87
N ASN A 32 -16.85 -10.73 -9.75
CA ASN A 32 -16.41 -9.78 -8.73
C ASN A 32 -14.88 -9.77 -8.53
N ARG A 33 -14.12 -9.74 -9.63
CA ARG A 33 -12.65 -9.83 -9.59
C ARG A 33 -12.02 -8.48 -9.88
N LEU A 34 -11.21 -8.00 -8.95
CA LEU A 34 -10.36 -6.82 -9.09
C LEU A 34 -8.91 -7.25 -9.31
N GLU A 35 -8.25 -6.64 -10.28
CA GLU A 35 -6.80 -6.74 -10.51
C GLU A 35 -6.25 -5.36 -10.90
N GLY A 36 -4.96 -5.12 -10.68
CA GLY A 36 -4.39 -3.83 -11.04
C GLY A 36 -2.98 -3.61 -10.55
N THR A 37 -2.47 -2.43 -10.85
CA THR A 37 -1.21 -1.91 -10.31
C THR A 37 -1.49 -0.62 -9.58
N ALA A 38 -0.97 -0.50 -8.36
CA ALA A 38 -0.94 0.74 -7.61
C ALA A 38 0.49 1.28 -7.60
N THR A 39 0.67 2.51 -8.06
CA THR A 39 1.90 3.28 -7.87
C THR A 39 1.65 4.26 -6.74
N ILE A 40 2.47 4.21 -5.69
CA ILE A 40 2.30 4.99 -4.48
C ILE A 40 3.51 5.91 -4.36
N VAL A 41 3.27 7.22 -4.28
CA VAL A 41 4.32 8.19 -3.98
C VAL A 41 4.23 8.51 -2.50
N ALA A 42 5.25 8.13 -1.75
CA ALA A 42 5.26 8.23 -0.29
C ALA A 42 6.58 8.81 0.22
N VAL A 43 6.51 9.49 1.36
CA VAL A 43 7.64 10.09 2.07
C VAL A 43 7.80 9.40 3.41
N ALA A 44 8.95 8.79 3.65
CA ALA A 44 9.29 8.24 4.95
C ALA A 44 9.46 9.37 5.98
N ARG A 45 8.81 9.26 7.14
CA ARG A 45 8.96 10.22 8.24
C ARG A 45 10.20 9.94 9.11
N VAL A 46 10.71 8.72 9.03
CA VAL A 46 11.90 8.21 9.75
C VAL A 46 12.66 7.27 8.82
N ASP A 47 13.86 6.84 9.20
CA ASP A 47 14.57 5.80 8.44
C ASP A 47 13.82 4.46 8.53
N LEU A 48 13.54 3.84 7.38
CA LEU A 48 12.74 2.61 7.29
C LEU A 48 13.54 1.48 6.65
N ALA A 49 13.53 0.32 7.30
CA ALA A 49 13.95 -0.95 6.69
C ALA A 49 12.78 -1.70 6.03
N SER A 50 11.55 -1.36 6.41
CA SER A 50 10.30 -1.94 5.91
C SER A 50 9.15 -0.99 6.20
N PHE A 51 8.05 -1.13 5.44
CA PHE A 51 6.79 -0.43 5.68
C PHE A 51 5.62 -1.38 5.36
N ALA A 52 4.44 -1.09 5.90
CA ALA A 52 3.24 -1.88 5.70
C ALA A 52 2.21 -1.16 4.82
N LEU A 53 1.52 -1.94 4.00
CA LEU A 53 0.34 -1.53 3.24
C LEU A 53 -0.80 -2.49 3.57
N ASP A 54 -1.99 -1.95 3.77
CA ASP A 54 -3.18 -2.74 4.03
C ASP A 54 -3.82 -3.21 2.72
N LEU A 55 -3.88 -4.53 2.53
CA LEU A 55 -4.56 -5.16 1.40
C LEU A 55 -5.57 -6.19 1.92
N VAL A 56 -6.86 -5.84 1.86
CA VAL A 56 -7.95 -6.72 2.32
C VAL A 56 -8.54 -7.48 1.14
N GLY A 57 -8.50 -8.82 1.21
CA GLY A 57 -9.06 -9.69 0.17
C GLY A 57 -8.31 -9.67 -1.17
N LEU A 58 -7.10 -9.06 -1.20
CA LEU A 58 -6.25 -8.98 -2.37
C LEU A 58 -4.95 -9.76 -2.14
N ARG A 59 -4.32 -10.20 -3.23
CA ARG A 59 -3.02 -10.87 -3.19
C ARG A 59 -2.01 -10.10 -4.02
N THR A 60 -0.93 -9.69 -3.39
CA THR A 60 0.20 -9.05 -4.06
C THR A 60 0.98 -10.08 -4.87
N THR A 61 1.32 -9.75 -6.11
CA THR A 61 2.11 -10.61 -7.01
C THR A 61 3.50 -10.06 -7.31
N ARG A 62 3.72 -8.76 -7.09
CA ARG A 62 4.99 -8.07 -7.31
C ARG A 62 5.00 -6.76 -6.54
N VAL A 63 6.15 -6.41 -5.97
CA VAL A 63 6.42 -5.08 -5.41
C VAL A 63 7.72 -4.54 -6.00
N ARG A 64 7.73 -3.25 -6.30
CA ARG A 64 8.94 -2.49 -6.60
C ARG A 64 8.98 -1.23 -5.73
N VAL A 65 10.17 -0.88 -5.27
CA VAL A 65 10.45 0.36 -4.55
C VAL A 65 11.49 1.11 -5.38
N ASP A 66 11.16 2.34 -5.80
CA ASP A 66 12.01 3.15 -6.69
C ASP A 66 12.51 2.40 -7.93
N GLY A 67 11.63 1.56 -8.51
CA GLY A 67 11.92 0.74 -9.69
C GLY A 67 12.69 -0.57 -9.43
N ALA A 68 13.26 -0.76 -8.24
CA ALA A 68 13.94 -1.98 -7.84
C ALA A 68 12.97 -3.02 -7.28
N ALA A 69 13.18 -4.31 -7.57
CA ALA A 69 12.37 -5.38 -6.99
C ALA A 69 12.60 -5.47 -5.48
N ALA A 70 11.51 -5.58 -4.71
CA ALA A 70 11.56 -5.70 -3.26
C ALA A 70 10.93 -7.03 -2.80
N ARG A 71 11.39 -7.53 -1.65
CA ARG A 71 10.73 -8.63 -0.95
C ARG A 71 9.49 -8.08 -0.23
N PHE A 72 8.41 -8.84 -0.25
CA PHE A 72 7.14 -8.54 0.41
C PHE A 72 6.49 -9.85 0.90
#